data_AF-A0A8J8WF88-F1
#
_entry.id   AF-A0A8J8WF88-F1
#
_cell.length_a   1.000
_cell.length_b   1.000
_cell.length_c   1.000
_cell.angle_alpha   90.00
_cell.angle_beta   90.00
_cell.angle_gamma   90.00
#
_symmetry.space_group_name_H-M   'P 1'
#
loop_
_entity.id
_entity.type
_entity.pdbx_description
1 polymer ?
#
loop_
_entity_poly.entity_id
_entity_poly.type
_entity_poly.pdbx_seq_one_letter_code
_entity_poly.pdbx_strand_id
1 'polypeptide(L)'
;MAVVAMQAPQATRRPGMNVPRQVLDSFDTLVAMEDKKRTDAGMVILQHVDHQLREHGQGKEMPVGVKYIVQRLVSGLASTRLRAREGYFSTLCFLLRLHPAAFTPAFVLALLTKQKSAAMKAVNKDNYSDPPIPPDLLRLSLQEARDLLVAEMLLCGAVVRSGVAGQDPAVLQWVVNKLCAMRDKKSYMDITATQFLVNLMESCFN
;
A
#
# COMPACT_ATOMS: atom_id res chain seq x y z
N MET A 1 38.84 -39.47 7.78
CA MET A 1 38.48 -38.05 7.99
C MET A 1 37.21 -37.77 7.20
N ALA A 2 36.06 -37.67 7.86
CA ALA A 2 34.78 -37.41 7.23
C ALA A 2 34.50 -35.89 7.30
N VAL A 3 34.30 -35.27 6.14
CA VAL A 3 33.98 -33.85 6.02
C VAL A 3 32.47 -33.70 6.28
N VAL A 4 32.14 -33.09 7.41
CA VAL A 4 30.76 -32.74 7.80
C VAL A 4 30.31 -31.57 6.92
N ALA A 5 29.32 -31.83 6.05
CA ALA A 5 28.65 -30.80 5.27
C ALA A 5 27.84 -29.89 6.20
N MET A 6 28.27 -28.64 6.35
CA MET A 6 27.49 -27.59 6.99
C MET A 6 26.26 -27.29 6.15
N GLN A 7 25.09 -27.72 6.61
CA GLN A 7 23.81 -27.26 6.09
C GLN A 7 23.60 -25.80 6.50
N ALA A 8 23.30 -24.96 5.49
CA ALA A 8 22.96 -23.56 5.70
C ALA A 8 21.69 -23.42 6.57
N PRO A 9 21.60 -22.37 7.40
CA PRO A 9 20.46 -22.17 8.29
C PRO A 9 19.19 -21.93 7.48
N GLN A 10 18.23 -22.86 7.59
CA GLN A 10 16.88 -22.66 7.09
C GLN A 10 16.23 -21.53 7.90
N ALA A 11 15.87 -20.45 7.21
CA ALA A 11 15.11 -19.35 7.77
C ALA A 11 13.81 -19.90 8.39
N THR A 12 13.63 -19.66 9.70
CA THR A 12 12.45 -20.02 10.47
C THR A 12 11.21 -19.37 9.83
N ARG A 13 10.37 -20.19 9.18
CA ARG A 13 9.06 -19.75 8.68
C ARG A 13 8.24 -19.29 9.89
N ARG A 14 7.81 -18.03 9.88
CA ARG A 14 6.88 -17.51 10.90
C ARG A 14 5.58 -18.34 10.80
N PRO A 15 5.12 -18.99 11.88
CA PRO A 15 3.91 -19.80 11.85
C PRO A 15 2.73 -18.93 11.39
N GLY A 16 1.99 -19.40 10.38
CA GLY A 16 0.79 -18.73 9.84
C GLY A 16 0.98 -17.87 8.57
N MET A 17 2.21 -17.66 8.09
CA MET A 17 2.45 -16.92 6.83
C MET A 17 2.41 -17.86 5.62
N ASN A 18 1.21 -18.24 5.16
CA ASN A 18 1.03 -19.06 3.97
C ASN A 18 0.84 -18.20 2.70
N VAL A 19 1.91 -17.54 2.25
CA VAL A 19 1.92 -16.80 0.98
C VAL A 19 2.79 -17.56 -0.03
N PRO A 20 2.22 -18.10 -1.12
CA PRO A 20 2.97 -18.83 -2.12
C PRO A 20 4.07 -17.99 -2.78
N ARG A 21 5.19 -18.61 -3.16
CA ARG A 21 6.29 -17.93 -3.85
C ARG A 21 5.82 -17.19 -5.11
N GLN A 22 4.92 -17.79 -5.88
CA GLN A 22 4.33 -17.16 -7.06
C GLN A 22 3.65 -15.81 -6.76
N VAL A 23 2.98 -15.69 -5.61
CA VAL A 23 2.35 -14.43 -5.17
C VAL A 23 3.42 -13.43 -4.75
N LEU A 24 4.51 -13.89 -4.13
CA LEU A 24 5.65 -13.03 -3.78
C LEU A 24 6.35 -12.49 -5.04
N ASP A 25 6.61 -13.35 -6.03
CA ASP A 25 7.24 -12.99 -7.31
C ASP A 25 6.34 -12.05 -8.14
N SER A 26 5.01 -12.14 -7.95
CA SER A 26 4.05 -11.22 -8.57
C SER A 26 4.25 -9.78 -8.10
N PHE A 27 4.73 -9.54 -6.87
CA PHE A 27 5.05 -8.18 -6.42
C PHE A 27 6.23 -7.55 -7.15
N ASP A 28 7.20 -8.34 -7.59
CA ASP A 28 8.30 -7.83 -8.41
C ASP A 28 7.80 -7.56 -9.84
N THR A 29 6.89 -8.40 -10.32
CA THR A 29 6.24 -8.25 -11.63
C THR A 29 5.26 -7.07 -11.69
N LEU A 30 4.67 -6.67 -10.56
CA LEU A 30 3.85 -5.44 -10.48
C LEU A 30 4.63 -4.18 -10.84
N VAL A 31 5.96 -4.24 -10.78
CA VAL A 31 6.85 -3.12 -11.10
C VAL A 31 7.36 -3.19 -12.55
N ALA A 32 6.91 -4.18 -13.33
CA ALA A 32 7.31 -4.37 -14.72
C ALA A 32 6.83 -3.23 -15.62
N MET A 33 7.60 -2.98 -16.69
CA MET A 33 7.28 -1.98 -17.71
C MET A 33 6.12 -2.40 -18.62
N GLU A 34 5.92 -3.71 -18.78
CA GLU A 34 4.88 -4.25 -19.64
C GLU A 34 3.53 -4.30 -18.91
N ASP A 35 2.56 -3.53 -19.42
CA ASP A 35 1.22 -3.40 -18.80
C ASP A 35 0.52 -4.75 -18.65
N LYS A 36 0.63 -5.64 -19.64
CA LYS A 36 0.05 -6.98 -19.57
C LYS A 36 0.61 -7.78 -18.40
N LYS A 37 1.94 -7.84 -18.25
CA LYS A 37 2.60 -8.55 -17.14
C LYS A 37 2.19 -7.98 -15.78
N ARG A 38 2.07 -6.65 -15.69
CA ARG A 38 1.63 -5.96 -14.47
C ARG A 38 0.19 -6.31 -14.12
N THR A 39 -0.71 -6.32 -15.10
CA THR A 39 -2.10 -6.74 -14.90
C THR A 39 -2.19 -8.21 -14.49
N ASP A 40 -1.46 -9.11 -15.18
CA ASP A 40 -1.45 -10.54 -14.88
C ASP A 40 -0.94 -10.80 -13.44
N ALA A 41 0.10 -10.09 -13.01
CA ALA A 41 0.62 -10.16 -11.64
C ALA A 41 -0.40 -9.66 -10.60
N GLY A 42 -1.10 -8.56 -10.90
CA GLY A 42 -2.20 -8.08 -10.06
C GLY A 42 -3.30 -9.12 -9.92
N MET A 43 -3.68 -9.79 -11.01
CA MET A 43 -4.69 -10.85 -11.00
C MET A 43 -4.27 -12.05 -10.13
N VAL A 44 -3.01 -12.49 -10.21
CA VAL A 44 -2.49 -13.56 -9.36
C VAL A 44 -2.61 -13.22 -7.87
N ILE A 45 -2.28 -11.97 -7.50
CA ILE A 45 -2.42 -11.50 -6.12
C ILE A 45 -3.89 -11.49 -5.68
N LEU A 46 -4.78 -10.95 -6.51
CA LEU A 46 -6.20 -10.84 -6.22
C LEU A 46 -6.86 -12.22 -6.07
N GLN A 47 -6.57 -13.15 -6.98
CA GLN A 47 -7.08 -14.53 -6.93
C GLN A 47 -6.65 -15.24 -5.65
N HIS A 48 -5.40 -15.08 -5.23
CA HIS A 48 -4.92 -15.67 -3.99
C HIS A 48 -5.63 -15.08 -2.76
N VAL A 49 -5.83 -13.76 -2.72
CA VAL A 49 -6.56 -13.14 -1.60
C VAL A 49 -8.02 -13.59 -1.57
N ASP A 50 -8.72 -13.59 -2.71
CA ASP A 50 -10.10 -14.06 -2.81
C ASP A 50 -10.23 -15.51 -2.33
N HIS A 51 -9.34 -16.39 -2.78
CA HIS A 51 -9.31 -17.79 -2.34
C HIS A 51 -9.12 -17.90 -0.82
N GLN A 52 -8.12 -17.21 -0.25
CA GLN A 52 -7.87 -17.21 1.20
C GLN A 52 -9.06 -16.68 2.01
N LEU A 53 -9.73 -15.62 1.53
CA LEU A 53 -10.91 -15.07 2.22
C LEU A 53 -12.10 -16.03 2.18
N ARG A 54 -12.30 -16.76 1.08
CA ARG A 54 -13.37 -17.77 0.96
C ARG A 54 -13.14 -18.96 1.87
N GLU A 55 -11.91 -19.48 1.93
CA GLU A 55 -11.57 -20.64 2.77
C GLU A 55 -11.65 -20.33 4.26
N HIS A 56 -11.29 -19.12 4.67
CA HIS A 56 -11.26 -18.77 6.10
C HIS A 56 -12.66 -18.55 6.71
N GLY A 57 -13.68 -18.32 5.87
CA GLY A 57 -15.08 -18.09 6.27
C GLY A 57 -15.34 -16.67 6.77
N GLN A 58 -16.59 -16.20 6.63
CA GLN A 58 -16.99 -14.86 7.08
C GLN A 58 -16.96 -14.76 8.62
N GLY A 59 -16.43 -13.65 9.15
CA GLY A 59 -16.42 -13.34 10.59
C GLY A 59 -15.20 -13.82 11.37
N LYS A 60 -14.26 -14.55 10.76
CA LYS A 60 -12.96 -14.88 11.40
C LYS A 60 -11.96 -13.73 11.19
N GLU A 61 -10.97 -13.66 12.08
CA GLU A 61 -9.85 -12.72 11.92
C GLU A 61 -9.18 -12.90 10.55
N MET A 62 -8.80 -11.79 9.91
CA MET A 62 -8.19 -11.78 8.59
C MET A 62 -6.92 -12.65 8.56
N PRO A 63 -6.74 -13.53 7.55
CA PRO A 63 -5.56 -14.38 7.45
C PRO A 63 -4.27 -13.56 7.45
N VAL A 64 -3.25 -14.00 8.19
CA VAL A 64 -1.96 -13.28 8.32
C VAL A 64 -1.30 -13.04 6.95
N GLY A 65 -1.39 -14.01 6.04
CA GLY A 65 -0.90 -13.88 4.67
C GLY A 65 -1.61 -12.78 3.86
N VAL A 66 -2.94 -12.70 3.98
CA VAL A 66 -3.73 -11.63 3.35
C VAL A 66 -3.36 -10.27 3.92
N LYS A 67 -3.27 -10.15 5.25
CA LYS A 67 -2.85 -8.91 5.92
C LYS A 67 -1.46 -8.46 5.44
N TYR A 68 -0.52 -9.39 5.28
CA TYR A 68 0.81 -9.10 4.72
C TYR A 68 0.74 -8.58 3.28
N ILE A 69 -0.08 -9.21 2.42
CA ILE A 69 -0.26 -8.79 1.02
C ILE A 69 -0.80 -7.36 0.96
N VAL A 70 -1.86 -7.04 1.72
CA VAL A 70 -2.43 -5.69 1.73
C VAL A 70 -1.42 -4.67 2.27
N GLN A 71 -0.70 -5.02 3.33
CA GLN A 71 0.37 -4.18 3.85
C GLN A 71 1.42 -3.89 2.77
N ARG A 72 1.82 -4.89 1.99
CA ARG A 72 2.81 -4.72 0.91
C ARG A 72 2.26 -3.85 -0.24
N LEU A 73 0.98 -4.00 -0.61
CA LEU A 73 0.32 -3.13 -1.59
C LEU A 73 0.29 -1.66 -1.12
N VAL A 74 -0.13 -1.42 0.13
CA VAL A 74 -0.19 -0.07 0.71
C VAL A 74 1.20 0.55 0.79
N SER A 75 2.21 -0.21 1.24
CA SER A 75 3.59 0.29 1.29
C SER A 75 4.19 0.57 -0.09
N GLY A 76 3.78 -0.19 -1.10
CA GLY A 76 4.18 0.02 -2.49
C GLY A 76 3.74 1.38 -3.07
N LEU A 77 2.69 2.01 -2.52
CA LEU A 77 2.26 3.35 -2.93
C LEU A 77 3.31 4.43 -2.63
N ALA A 78 4.18 4.19 -1.65
CA ALA A 78 5.30 5.06 -1.30
C ALA A 78 6.57 4.75 -2.11
N SER A 79 6.52 3.88 -3.12
CA SER A 79 7.69 3.60 -3.98
C SER A 79 8.16 4.87 -4.67
N THR A 80 9.47 5.06 -4.87
CA THR A 80 10.01 6.18 -5.67
C THR A 80 9.74 6.03 -7.18
N ARG A 81 9.42 4.80 -7.63
CA ARG A 81 9.21 4.48 -9.05
C ARG A 81 7.75 4.65 -9.44
N LEU A 82 7.47 5.52 -10.41
CA LEU A 82 6.11 5.79 -10.89
C LEU A 82 5.36 4.53 -11.32
N ARG A 83 5.99 3.67 -12.13
CA ARG A 83 5.37 2.40 -12.59
C ARG A 83 5.05 1.43 -11.46
N ALA A 84 5.89 1.41 -10.42
CA ALA A 84 5.59 0.64 -9.22
C ALA A 84 4.30 1.14 -8.58
N ARG A 85 4.19 2.47 -8.37
CA ARG A 85 2.98 3.10 -7.82
C ARG A 85 1.75 2.72 -8.62
N GLU A 86 1.81 2.76 -9.94
CA GLU A 86 0.69 2.36 -10.83
C GLU A 86 0.24 0.90 -10.59
N GLY A 87 1.17 -0.04 -10.53
CA GLY A 87 0.86 -1.46 -10.28
C GLY A 87 0.25 -1.71 -8.90
N TYR A 88 0.85 -1.13 -7.86
CA TYR A 88 0.33 -1.22 -6.50
C TYR A 88 -1.04 -0.54 -6.36
N PHE A 89 -1.19 0.66 -6.91
CA PHE A 89 -2.43 1.43 -6.88
C PHE A 89 -3.59 0.71 -7.57
N SER A 90 -3.38 0.25 -8.81
CA SER A 90 -4.41 -0.45 -9.58
C SER A 90 -4.85 -1.75 -8.89
N THR A 91 -3.90 -2.56 -8.44
CA THR A 91 -4.20 -3.80 -7.70
C THR A 91 -4.97 -3.51 -6.41
N LEU A 92 -4.59 -2.46 -5.66
CA LEU A 92 -5.31 -2.06 -4.44
C LEU A 92 -6.73 -1.56 -4.74
N CYS A 93 -6.95 -0.82 -5.83
CA CYS A 93 -8.29 -0.39 -6.24
C CYS A 93 -9.22 -1.60 -6.45
N PHE A 94 -8.75 -2.61 -7.19
CA PHE A 94 -9.52 -3.83 -7.43
C PHE A 94 -9.76 -4.61 -6.13
N LEU A 95 -8.75 -4.72 -5.27
CA LEU A 95 -8.88 -5.41 -4.00
C LEU A 95 -9.99 -4.79 -3.12
N LEU A 96 -9.99 -3.46 -2.98
CA LEU A 96 -11.01 -2.72 -2.22
C LEU A 96 -12.40 -2.89 -2.83
N ARG A 97 -12.50 -2.90 -4.17
CA ARG A 97 -13.77 -3.06 -4.89
C ARG A 97 -14.35 -4.46 -4.76
N LEU A 98 -13.50 -5.49 -4.83
CA LEU A 98 -13.94 -6.90 -4.79
C LEU A 98 -14.33 -7.34 -3.38
N HIS A 99 -13.71 -6.77 -2.34
CA HIS A 99 -13.94 -7.18 -0.95
C HIS A 99 -14.13 -5.98 -0.01
N PRO A 100 -15.14 -5.12 -0.24
CA PRO A 100 -15.36 -3.90 0.55
C PRO A 100 -15.65 -4.22 2.04
N ALA A 101 -16.27 -5.37 2.32
CA ALA A 101 -16.52 -5.82 3.69
C ALA A 101 -15.23 -6.26 4.42
N ALA A 102 -14.24 -6.79 3.71
CA ALA A 102 -12.98 -7.25 4.31
C ALA A 102 -11.95 -6.12 4.43
N PHE A 103 -11.93 -5.19 3.48
CA PHE A 103 -10.94 -4.12 3.40
C PHE A 103 -11.60 -2.75 3.49
N THR A 104 -11.87 -2.33 4.71
CA THR A 104 -12.43 -1.00 4.94
C THR A 104 -11.38 0.09 4.68
N PRO A 105 -11.80 1.29 4.27
CA PRO A 105 -10.91 2.45 4.15
C PRO A 105 -10.13 2.75 5.44
N ALA A 106 -10.77 2.58 6.59
CA ALA A 106 -10.13 2.73 7.90
C ALA A 106 -8.98 1.72 8.10
N PHE A 107 -9.16 0.46 7.68
CA PHE A 107 -8.13 -0.57 7.76
C PHE A 107 -6.89 -0.21 6.93
N VAL A 108 -7.07 0.15 5.66
CA VAL A 108 -5.92 0.48 4.78
C VAL A 108 -5.24 1.79 5.18
N LEU A 109 -5.98 2.74 5.75
CA LEU A 109 -5.42 3.97 6.31
C LEU A 109 -4.56 3.70 7.55
N ALA A 110 -5.00 2.78 8.42
CA ALA A 110 -4.22 2.37 9.59
C ALA A 110 -2.87 1.76 9.18
N LEU A 111 -2.84 0.99 8.08
CA LEU A 111 -1.60 0.43 7.53
C LEU A 111 -0.63 1.54 7.09
N LEU A 112 -1.11 2.55 6.35
CA LEU A 112 -0.27 3.67 5.92
C LEU A 112 0.20 4.52 7.10
N THR A 113 -0.66 4.78 8.08
CA THR A 113 -0.32 5.53 9.29
C THR A 113 0.76 4.82 10.12
N LYS A 114 0.68 3.49 10.20
CA LYS A 114 1.72 2.67 10.83
C LYS A 114 3.05 2.80 10.09
N GLN A 115 3.05 2.85 8.76
CA GLN A 115 4.26 3.08 7.98
C GLN A 115 4.86 4.47 8.21
N LYS A 116 4.02 5.51 8.22
CA LYS A 116 4.44 6.89 8.48
C LYS A 116 5.04 7.06 9.87
N SER A 117 4.41 6.49 10.89
CA SER A 117 4.92 6.55 12.27
C SER A 117 6.23 5.78 12.45
N ALA A 118 6.42 4.65 11.75
CA ALA A 118 7.69 3.94 11.74
C ALA A 118 8.81 4.76 11.09
N ALA A 119 8.53 5.40 9.95
CA ALA A 119 9.48 6.28 9.27
C ALA A 119 9.85 7.51 10.14
N MET A 120 8.87 8.17 10.75
CA MET A 120 9.12 9.33 11.62
C MET A 120 9.90 8.99 12.90
N LYS A 121 9.70 7.79 13.47
CA LYS A 121 10.48 7.33 14.62
C LYS A 121 11.95 7.09 14.28
N ALA A 122 12.26 6.65 13.05
CA ALA A 122 13.63 6.56 12.59
C ALA A 122 14.29 7.95 12.54
N VAL A 123 13.59 8.95 11.98
CA VAL A 123 14.09 10.32 11.87
C VAL A 123 14.33 10.99 13.24
N ASN A 124 13.43 10.80 14.22
CA ASN A 124 13.56 11.46 15.53
C ASN A 124 14.58 10.80 16.48
N LYS A 125 14.92 9.52 16.28
CA LYS A 125 15.94 8.85 17.10
C LYS A 125 17.34 9.41 16.83
N ASP A 126 17.55 10.00 15.65
CA ASP A 126 18.85 10.46 15.19
C ASP A 126 19.07 11.98 15.44
N ASN A 127 18.02 12.73 15.78
CA ASN A 127 18.07 14.18 16.04
C ASN A 127 18.74 14.60 17.37
N TYR A 128 19.12 13.64 18.22
CA TYR A 128 19.93 13.86 19.43
C TYR A 128 21.34 13.26 19.32
N SER A 129 21.78 12.91 18.11
CA SER A 129 23.16 12.47 17.87
C SER A 129 24.00 13.69 17.55
N ASP A 130 24.92 14.04 18.44
CA ASP A 130 26.10 14.85 18.11
C ASP A 130 27.14 13.86 17.58
N PRO A 131 27.62 13.96 16.32
CA PRO A 131 27.64 15.11 15.41
C PRO A 131 26.39 15.29 14.53
N PRO A 132 26.17 16.48 13.96
CA PRO A 132 25.03 16.79 13.10
C PRO A 132 24.85 15.82 11.93
N ILE A 133 23.59 15.53 11.62
CA ILE A 133 23.19 14.60 10.56
C ILE A 133 23.83 15.01 9.22
N PRO A 134 24.57 14.10 8.55
CA PRO A 134 25.11 14.33 7.22
C PRO A 134 24.02 14.83 6.24
N PRO A 135 24.33 15.80 5.36
CA PRO A 135 23.35 16.38 4.43
C PRO A 135 22.58 15.35 3.58
N ASP A 136 23.22 14.23 3.25
CA ASP A 136 22.61 13.16 2.45
C ASP A 136 21.52 12.40 3.23
N LEU A 137 21.68 12.19 4.52
CA LEU A 137 20.67 11.55 5.37
C LEU A 137 19.44 12.45 5.56
N LEU A 138 19.64 13.77 5.66
CA LEU A 138 18.55 14.74 5.70
C LEU A 138 17.76 14.77 4.37
N ARG A 139 18.45 14.65 3.23
CA ARG A 139 17.80 14.57 1.91
C ARG A 139 16.95 13.31 1.75
N LEU A 140 17.45 12.17 2.24
CA LEU A 140 16.71 10.90 2.23
C LEU A 140 15.43 10.99 3.06
N SER A 141 15.48 11.59 4.27
CA SER A 141 14.28 11.72 5.12
C SER A 141 13.23 12.67 4.53
N LEU A 142 13.65 13.77 3.88
CA LEU A 142 12.75 14.66 3.15
C LEU A 142 12.09 13.96 1.96
N GLN A 143 12.85 13.13 1.24
CA GLN A 143 12.34 12.34 0.12
C GLN A 143 11.31 11.31 0.61
N GLU A 144 11.59 10.57 1.69
CA GLU A 144 10.64 9.64 2.30
C GLU A 144 9.36 10.34 2.76
N ALA A 145 9.45 11.52 3.36
CA ALA A 145 8.28 12.30 3.75
C ALA A 145 7.42 12.70 2.53
N ARG A 146 8.05 13.02 1.39
CA ARG A 146 7.34 13.31 0.14
C ARG A 146 6.68 12.06 -0.43
N ASP A 147 7.38 10.94 -0.42
CA ASP A 147 6.87 9.69 -0.96
C ASP A 147 5.68 9.16 -0.13
N LEU A 148 5.72 9.33 1.20
CA LEU A 148 4.58 9.04 2.08
C LEU A 148 3.39 9.98 1.82
N LEU A 149 3.63 11.24 1.49
CA LEU A 149 2.58 12.17 1.13
C LEU A 149 1.90 11.78 -0.19
N VAL A 150 2.68 11.34 -1.19
CA VAL A 150 2.12 10.78 -2.42
C VAL A 150 1.37 9.49 -2.15
N ALA A 151 1.88 8.61 -1.28
CA ALA A 151 1.19 7.38 -0.90
C ALA A 151 -0.18 7.66 -0.25
N GLU A 152 -0.28 8.69 0.60
CA GLU A 152 -1.54 9.12 1.21
C GLU A 152 -2.54 9.62 0.14
N MET A 153 -2.06 10.39 -0.84
CA MET A 153 -2.89 10.85 -1.97
C MET A 153 -3.39 9.68 -2.82
N LEU A 154 -2.50 8.76 -3.17
CA LEU A 154 -2.85 7.56 -3.94
C LEU A 154 -3.78 6.64 -3.18
N LEU A 155 -3.63 6.52 -1.86
CA LEU A 155 -4.56 5.74 -1.05
C LEU A 155 -5.97 6.34 -1.08
N CYS A 156 -6.10 7.67 -0.95
CA CYS A 156 -7.38 8.35 -1.12
C CYS A 156 -7.96 8.08 -2.51
N GLY A 157 -7.13 8.20 -3.56
CA GLY A 157 -7.53 7.86 -4.93
C GLY A 157 -7.98 6.42 -5.11
N ALA A 158 -7.37 5.46 -4.40
CA ALA A 158 -7.73 4.05 -4.47
C ALA A 158 -9.10 3.78 -3.81
N VAL A 159 -9.38 4.47 -2.70
CA VAL A 159 -10.70 4.44 -2.03
C VAL A 159 -11.79 5.08 -2.89
N VAL A 160 -11.47 6.18 -3.59
CA VAL A 160 -12.39 6.79 -4.57
C VAL A 160 -12.65 5.82 -5.72
N ARG A 161 -11.60 5.39 -6.42
CA ARG A 161 -11.74 4.59 -7.65
C ARG A 161 -12.31 3.20 -7.40
N SER A 162 -12.15 2.63 -6.21
CA SER A 162 -12.80 1.36 -5.88
C SER A 162 -14.32 1.49 -5.72
N GLY A 163 -14.84 2.71 -5.55
CA GLY A 163 -16.26 2.99 -5.33
C GLY A 163 -16.70 2.86 -3.87
N VAL A 164 -15.78 2.52 -2.96
CA VAL A 164 -16.12 2.31 -1.54
C VAL A 164 -16.24 3.63 -0.77
N ALA A 165 -15.73 4.74 -1.31
CA ALA A 165 -15.81 6.06 -0.68
C ALA A 165 -17.26 6.51 -0.42
N GLY A 166 -18.17 6.25 -1.38
CA GLY A 166 -19.57 6.68 -1.29
C GLY A 166 -20.45 5.81 -0.39
N GLN A 167 -19.94 4.67 0.11
CA GLN A 167 -20.72 3.72 0.91
C GLN A 167 -20.85 4.14 2.39
N ASP A 168 -19.92 4.97 2.87
CA ASP A 168 -19.89 5.45 4.25
C ASP A 168 -19.63 6.97 4.27
N PRO A 169 -20.59 7.79 4.77
CA PRO A 169 -20.42 9.25 4.86
C PRO A 169 -19.16 9.69 5.62
N ALA A 170 -18.74 8.96 6.64
CA ALA A 170 -17.54 9.28 7.40
C ALA A 170 -16.27 9.08 6.55
N VAL A 171 -16.23 8.00 5.77
CA VAL A 171 -15.16 7.76 4.79
C VAL A 171 -15.17 8.84 3.72
N LEU A 172 -16.34 9.16 3.16
CA LEU A 172 -16.49 10.18 2.13
C LEU A 172 -15.93 11.52 2.61
N GLN A 173 -16.39 11.99 3.77
CA GLN A 173 -15.92 13.24 4.37
C GLN A 173 -14.41 13.23 4.61
N TRP A 174 -13.89 12.10 5.10
CA TRP A 174 -12.45 11.95 5.32
C TRP A 174 -11.65 12.06 4.02
N VAL A 175 -12.04 11.34 2.97
CA VAL A 175 -11.39 11.38 1.64
C VAL A 175 -11.42 12.80 1.08
N VAL A 176 -12.58 13.46 1.09
CA VAL A 176 -12.74 14.83 0.59
C VAL A 176 -11.83 15.79 1.34
N ASN A 177 -11.85 15.77 2.68
CA ASN A 177 -11.02 16.64 3.51
C ASN A 177 -9.53 16.42 3.23
N LYS A 178 -9.10 15.16 3.06
CA LYS A 178 -7.71 14.83 2.75
C LYS A 178 -7.28 15.29 1.38
N LEU A 179 -8.10 15.04 0.36
CA LEU A 179 -7.81 15.48 -1.01
C LEU A 179 -7.74 17.01 -1.08
N CYS A 180 -8.71 17.72 -0.48
CA CYS A 180 -8.68 19.18 -0.38
C CYS A 180 -7.39 19.68 0.29
N ALA A 181 -7.03 19.15 1.46
CA ALA A 181 -5.82 19.55 2.18
C ALA A 181 -4.50 19.22 1.45
N MET A 182 -4.52 18.32 0.46
CA MET A 182 -3.33 18.00 -0.34
C MET A 182 -3.10 18.97 -1.50
N ARG A 183 -4.16 19.62 -2.01
CA ARG A 183 -4.07 20.57 -3.12
C ARG A 183 -3.13 21.73 -2.78
N ASP A 184 -3.17 22.20 -1.54
CA ASP A 184 -2.37 23.34 -1.08
C ASP A 184 -0.89 23.01 -0.83
N LYS A 185 -0.48 21.73 -0.91
CA LYS A 185 0.88 21.32 -0.54
C LYS A 185 1.89 21.47 -1.68
N LYS A 186 1.53 21.05 -2.91
CA LYS A 186 2.37 21.09 -4.11
C LYS A 186 1.51 21.10 -5.38
N SER A 187 1.95 21.81 -6.42
CA SER A 187 1.23 21.95 -7.69
C SER A 187 0.85 20.63 -8.38
N TYR A 188 1.76 19.63 -8.41
CA TYR A 188 1.46 18.32 -9.00
C TYR A 188 0.42 17.51 -8.21
N MET A 189 0.29 17.79 -6.91
CA MET A 189 -0.74 17.16 -6.07
C MET A 189 -2.11 17.77 -6.31
N ASP A 190 -2.18 19.07 -6.62
CA ASP A 190 -3.44 19.75 -6.95
C ASP A 190 -4.15 19.10 -8.15
N ILE A 191 -3.43 18.91 -9.26
CA ILE A 191 -3.99 18.27 -10.47
C ILE A 191 -4.52 16.86 -10.14
N THR A 192 -3.72 16.07 -9.43
CA THR A 192 -4.08 14.68 -9.12
C THR A 192 -5.23 14.58 -8.12
N ALA A 193 -5.22 15.40 -7.07
CA ALA A 193 -6.28 15.46 -6.08
C ALA A 193 -7.59 15.97 -6.69
N THR A 194 -7.53 16.98 -7.57
CA THR A 194 -8.68 17.46 -8.34
C THR A 194 -9.27 16.35 -9.21
N GLN A 195 -8.43 15.59 -9.92
CA GLN A 195 -8.91 14.45 -10.71
C GLN A 195 -9.60 13.39 -9.84
N PHE A 196 -9.07 13.10 -8.64
CA PHE A 196 -9.75 12.18 -7.72
C PHE A 196 -11.07 12.74 -7.20
N LEU A 197 -11.16 14.04 -6.91
CA LEU A 197 -12.42 14.67 -6.51
C LEU A 197 -13.46 14.63 -7.65
N VAL A 198 -13.05 14.84 -8.90
CA VAL A 198 -13.93 14.68 -10.07
C VAL A 198 -14.43 13.25 -10.19
N ASN A 199 -13.53 12.26 -10.16
CA ASN A 199 -13.93 10.84 -10.21
C ASN A 199 -14.88 10.49 -9.06
N LEU A 200 -14.69 11.09 -7.88
CA LEU A 200 -15.55 10.88 -6.72
C LEU A 200 -16.96 11.41 -6.99
N MET A 201 -17.08 12.64 -7.50
CA MET A 201 -18.37 13.19 -7.90
C MET A 201 -19.06 12.29 -8.94
N GLU A 202 -18.35 11.89 -10.00
CA GLU A 202 -18.89 10.98 -11.02
C GLU A 202 -19.33 9.63 -10.45
N SER A 203 -18.64 9.09 -9.44
CA SER A 203 -18.99 7.83 -8.79
C SER A 203 -20.16 7.92 -7.81
N CYS A 204 -20.51 9.11 -7.34
CA CYS A 204 -21.64 9.31 -6.43
C CYS A 204 -22.98 9.54 -7.16
N PHE A 205 -22.94 9.87 -8.45
CA PHE A 205 -24.13 10.19 -9.26
C PHE A 205 -24.53 9.09 -10.26
N ASN A 206 -23.86 7.93 -10.23
CA ASN A 206 -24.19 6.74 -11.01
C ASN A 206 -24.56 5.59 -10.08
#